data_AF-A0AAD1W4R5-F1
#
_entry.id   AF-A0AAD1W4R5-F1
#
_cell.length_a   1.000
_cell.length_b   1.000
_cell.length_c   1.000
_cell.angle_alpha   90.00
_cell.angle_beta   90.00
_cell.angle_gamma   90.00
#
_symmetry.space_group_name_H-M   'P 1'
#
loop_
_entity.id
_entity.type
_entity.pdbx_description
1 polymer ?
#
loop_
_entity_poly.entity_id
_entity_poly.type
_entity_poly.pdbx_seq_one_letter_code
_entity_poly.pdbx_strand_id
1 'polypeptide(L)' 'MSSNSNLSSMQRLVEQLKLEASVERIKVSQAAAELQQYCMQNACKDALLMFSVHDPCLQQETLKDL' A
#
# COMPACT_ATOMS: atom_id res chain seq x y z
N MET A 1 -27.04 26.93 24.05
CA MET A 1 -25.63 27.15 23.66
C MET A 1 -25.01 25.99 22.85
N SER A 2 -25.74 24.90 22.58
CA SER A 2 -25.17 23.67 21.97
C SER A 2 -25.21 23.62 20.43
N SER A 3 -25.91 24.54 19.78
CA SER A 3 -26.03 24.58 18.31
C SER A 3 -24.74 25.07 17.63
N ASN A 4 -24.05 26.06 18.21
CA ASN A 4 -22.80 26.60 17.64
C ASN A 4 -21.61 25.63 17.73
N SER A 5 -21.55 24.77 18.76
CA SER A 5 -20.49 23.76 18.89
C SER A 5 -20.63 22.62 17.89
N ASN A 6 -21.86 22.28 17.51
CA ASN A 6 -22.10 21.28 16.46
C ASN A 6 -21.73 21.82 15.08
N LEU A 7 -22.03 23.09 14.81
CA LEU A 7 -21.65 23.74 13.55
C LEU A 7 -20.13 23.79 13.36
N SER A 8 -19.36 24.15 14.40
CA SER A 8 -17.89 24.22 14.29
C SER A 8 -17.25 22.84 14.09
N SER A 9 -17.77 21.80 14.74
CA SER A 9 -17.34 20.41 14.50
C SER A 9 -17.63 19.96 13.07
N MET A 10 -18.81 20.29 12.54
CA MET A 10 -19.16 19.97 11.15
C MET A 10 -18.29 20.72 10.14
N GLN A 11 -17.97 21.98 10.40
CA GLN A 11 -17.05 22.75 9.55
C GLN A 11 -15.66 22.09 9.48
N ARG A 12 -15.10 21.71 10.63
CA ARG A 12 -13.82 20.98 10.69
C ARG A 12 -13.87 19.66 9.93
N LEU A 13 -14.96 18.91 10.06
CA LEU A 13 -15.13 17.66 9.31
C LEU A 13 -15.15 17.90 7.79
N VAL A 14 -15.85 18.94 7.32
CA VAL A 14 -15.88 19.28 5.90
C VAL A 14 -14.49 19.70 5.39
N GLU A 15 -13.75 20.49 6.17
CA GLU A 15 -12.37 20.85 5.84
C GLU A 15 -11.47 19.62 5.73
N GLN A 16 -11.58 18.68 6.68
CA GLN A 16 -10.85 17.41 6.65
C GLN A 16 -11.20 16.57 5.41
N LEU A 17 -12.48 16.43 5.09
CA LEU A 17 -12.93 15.66 3.93
C LEU A 17 -12.47 16.29 2.61
N LYS A 18 -12.41 17.63 2.52
CA LYS A 18 -11.85 18.32 1.36
C LYS A 18 -10.37 18.01 1.18
N LEU A 19 -9.60 17.98 2.28
CA LEU A 19 -8.19 17.59 2.25
C LEU A 19 -8.04 16.14 1.78
N GLU A 20 -8.77 15.20 2.38
CA GLU A 20 -8.72 13.77 2.00
C GLU A 20 -9.15 13.53 0.55
N ALA A 21 -10.16 14.25 0.07
CA ALA A 21 -10.60 14.17 -1.32
C ALA A 21 -9.56 14.71 -2.31
N SER A 22 -8.71 15.66 -1.89
CA SER A 22 -7.64 16.24 -2.70
C SER A 22 -6.39 15.37 -2.81
N VAL A 23 -6.29 14.27 -2.06
CA VAL A 23 -5.15 13.35 -2.12
C VAL A 23 -5.11 12.65 -3.48
N GLU A 24 -4.00 12.79 -4.19
CA GLU A 24 -3.76 12.06 -5.43
C GLU A 24 -3.64 10.56 -5.15
N ARG A 25 -4.44 9.76 -5.86
CA ARG A 25 -4.44 8.30 -5.73
C ARG A 25 -3.67 7.67 -6.87
N ILE A 26 -2.88 6.65 -6.55
CA ILE A 26 -2.31 5.74 -7.53
C ILE A 26 -3.28 4.58 -7.81
N LYS A 27 -3.10 3.90 -8.95
CA LYS A 27 -3.88 2.69 -9.27
C LYS A 27 -3.55 1.58 -8.29
N VAL A 28 -4.56 0.82 -7.87
CA VAL A 28 -4.37 -0.37 -7.02
C VAL A 28 -3.42 -1.38 -7.68
N SER A 29 -3.50 -1.55 -9.00
CA SER A 29 -2.59 -2.42 -9.75
C SER A 29 -1.13 -1.98 -9.66
N GLN A 30 -0.88 -0.66 -9.64
CA GLN A 30 0.47 -0.10 -9.49
C GLN A 30 0.99 -0.37 -8.07
N ALA A 31 0.19 -0.07 -7.05
CA ALA A 31 0.55 -0.33 -5.66
C ALA A 31 0.85 -1.83 -5.41
N ALA A 32 0.06 -2.72 -6.01
CA ALA A 32 0.26 -4.17 -5.91
C ALA A 32 1.56 -4.63 -6.59
N ALA A 33 1.87 -4.10 -7.77
CA ALA A 33 3.10 -4.40 -8.49
C ALA A 33 4.34 -3.94 -7.71
N GLU A 34 4.32 -2.71 -7.19
CA GLU A 34 5.41 -2.17 -6.36
C GLU A 34 5.63 -3.00 -5.08
N LEU A 35 4.54 -3.40 -4.42
CA LEU A 35 4.61 -4.24 -3.23
C LEU A 35 5.18 -5.63 -3.55
N GLN A 36 4.71 -6.27 -4.63
CA GLN A 36 5.23 -7.57 -5.07
C GLN A 36 6.72 -7.49 -5.40
N GLN A 37 7.12 -6.45 -6.14
CA GLN A 37 8.52 -6.22 -6.49
C GLN A 37 9.39 -6.06 -5.24
N TYR A 38 8.93 -5.30 -4.24
CA TYR A 38 9.63 -5.15 -2.97
C TYR A 38 9.82 -6.51 -2.26
N CYS A 39 8.76 -7.31 -2.17
CA CYS A 39 8.84 -8.63 -1.55
C CYS A 39 9.84 -9.54 -2.28
N MET A 40 9.80 -9.60 -3.61
CA MET A 40 10.72 -10.42 -4.41
C MET A 40 12.18 -10.03 -4.23
N GLN A 41 12.48 -8.72 -4.22
CA GLN A 41 13.86 -8.22 -4.02
C GLN A 41 14.41 -8.51 -2.62
N ASN A 42 13.55 -8.69 -1.63
CA ASN A 42 13.94 -8.88 -0.23
C ASN A 42 13.70 -10.29 0.29
N ALA A 43 13.05 -11.17 -0.49
CA ALA A 43 12.74 -12.55 -0.09
C ALA A 43 14.00 -13.33 0.33
N CYS A 44 15.12 -13.13 -0.37
CA CYS A 44 16.40 -13.80 -0.05
C CYS A 44 17.05 -13.30 1.25
N LYS A 45 16.64 -12.11 1.72
CA LYS A 45 17.15 -11.51 2.96
C LYS A 45 16.25 -11.84 4.15
N ASP A 46 15.08 -12.41 3.90
CA ASP A 46 14.14 -12.80 4.94
C ASP A 46 14.48 -14.21 5.44
N ALA A 47 14.98 -14.29 6.67
CA ALA A 47 15.39 -15.54 7.29
C ALA A 47 14.24 -16.54 7.45
N LEU A 48 12.98 -16.07 7.57
CA LEU A 48 11.80 -16.93 7.70
C LEU A 48 11.42 -17.56 6.36
N LEU A 49 11.64 -16.83 5.26
CA LEU A 49 11.39 -17.33 3.91
C LEU A 49 12.53 -18.22 3.41
N MET A 50 13.79 -17.88 3.72
CA MET A 50 14.93 -18.67 3.25
C MET A 50 15.06 -20.03 3.95
N PHE A 51 14.64 -20.13 5.22
CA PHE A 51 14.69 -21.40 5.95
C PHE A 51 13.58 -22.39 5.52
N SER A 52 12.50 -21.88 4.92
CA SER A 52 11.35 -22.70 4.50
C SER A 52 11.40 -23.12 3.03
N VAL A 53 12.26 -22.53 2.20
CA VAL A 53 12.34 -22.82 0.77
C VAL A 53 13.75 -23.27 0.40
N HIS A 54 13.86 -24.51 -0.10
CA HIS A 54 15.01 -24.93 -0.88
C HIS A 54 15.02 -24.06 -2.16
N ASP A 55 15.82 -23.00 -2.13
CA ASP A 55 16.13 -21.99 -3.16
C ASP A 55 14.96 -21.53 -4.09
N PRO A 56 14.19 -20.49 -3.68
CA PRO A 56 13.15 -19.89 -4.51
C PRO A 56 13.67 -19.03 -5.68
N CYS A 57 14.97 -18.75 -5.80
CA CYS A 57 15.50 -17.89 -6.85
C CYS A 57 15.39 -18.50 -8.26
N LEU A 58 15.31 -19.83 -8.38
CA LEU A 58 15.24 -20.51 -9.68
C LEU A 58 13.87 -20.40 -10.38
N GLN A 59 12.79 -20.06 -9.69
CA GLN A 59 11.44 -20.06 -10.27
C GLN A 59 11.06 -18.75 -11.00
N GLN A 60 11.91 -17.71 -10.92
CA GLN A 60 11.57 -16.36 -11.39
C GLN A 60 11.91 -16.09 -12.86
N GLU A 61 12.72 -16.93 -13.52
CA GLU A 61 13.04 -16.73 -14.94
C GLU A 61 11.86 -17.05 -15.88
N THR A 62 10.91 -17.90 -15.48
CA THR A 62 9.84 -18.35 -16.39
C THR A 62 8.68 -17.36 -16.58
N LEU A 63 8.60 -16.29 -15.78
CA LEU A 63 7.48 -15.32 -15.83
C LEU A 63 7.87 -13.96 -16.42
N LYS A 64 9.09 -13.83 -16.96
CA LYS A 64 9.53 -12.63 -17.71
C LYS A 64 9.43 -12.79 -19.23
N ASP A 65 9.19 -14.00 -19.73
CA ASP A 65 9.12 -14.33 -21.16
C ASP A 65 7.68 -14.52 -21.68
N LEU A 66 6.67 -13.99 -20.99
CA LEU A 66 5.29 -13.86 -21.49
C LEU A 66 4.78 -12.44 -21.26
#